data_AF-Q8SW17-F1
#
_entry.id   AF-Q8SW17-F1
#
_cell.length_a   1.000
_cell.length_b   1.000
_cell.length_c   1.000
_cell.angle_alpha   90.00
_cell.angle_beta   90.00
_cell.angle_gamma   90.00
#
_symmetry.space_group_name_H-M   'P 1'
#
loop_
_entity.id
_entity.type
_entity.pdbx_description
1 polymer ?
#
loop_
_entity_poly.entity_id
_entity_poly.type
_entity_poly.pdbx_seq_one_letter_code
_entity_poly.pdbx_strand_id
1 'polypeptide(L)'
;MFEAINSVDNRVIRRSEEQEKSTLMAEYNKALRTLDVGPFLKYRVKHDVNLGLHRKATGYLISNYTIKKTLEEVESNVERYRLLDHRESLFNMARRNITEARNFVRARKLLNIARERGFFYNELYELEELLDHEWCPET
;
A
#
# COMPACT_ATOMS: atom_id res chain seq x y z
N MET A 1 -11.88 -48.77 -2.00
CA MET A 1 -11.45 -47.59 -1.24
C MET A 1 -12.50 -46.51 -1.47
N PHE A 2 -13.32 -46.19 -0.47
CA PHE A 2 -14.33 -45.14 -0.57
C PHE A 2 -13.65 -43.80 -0.30
N GLU A 3 -13.37 -43.01 -1.34
CA GLU A 3 -13.10 -41.59 -1.14
C GLU A 3 -14.46 -40.91 -0.94
N ALA A 4 -14.68 -40.33 0.23
CA ALA A 4 -15.89 -39.54 0.46
C ALA A 4 -15.96 -38.46 -0.63
N ILE A 5 -17.10 -38.27 -1.27
CA ILE A 5 -17.28 -37.28 -2.36
C ILE A 5 -16.72 -35.90 -1.95
N ASN A 6 -16.90 -35.52 -0.68
CA ASN A 6 -16.36 -34.31 -0.07
C ASN A 6 -14.82 -34.20 -0.14
N SER A 7 -14.06 -35.30 -0.17
CA SER A 7 -12.60 -35.25 -0.23
C SER A 7 -12.08 -34.88 -1.62
N VAL A 8 -12.80 -35.23 -2.69
CA VAL A 8 -12.41 -34.87 -4.06
C VAL A 8 -12.59 -33.37 -4.27
N ASP A 9 -13.75 -32.82 -3.87
CA ASP A 9 -14.02 -31.38 -3.97
C ASP A 9 -13.01 -30.57 -3.14
N ASN A 10 -12.72 -31.00 -1.91
CA ASN A 10 -11.71 -30.36 -1.08
C ASN A 10 -10.31 -30.37 -1.71
N ARG A 11 -9.91 -31.44 -2.40
CA ARG A 11 -8.61 -31.50 -3.10
C ARG A 11 -8.57 -30.53 -4.28
N VAL A 12 -9.66 -30.41 -5.05
CA VAL A 12 -9.74 -29.48 -6.20
C VAL A 12 -9.70 -28.02 -5.73
N ILE A 13 -10.46 -27.69 -4.69
CA ILE A 13 -10.47 -26.34 -4.10
C ILE A 13 -9.07 -25.96 -3.61
N ARG A 14 -8.43 -26.82 -2.80
CA ARG A 14 -7.07 -26.57 -2.29
C ARG A 14 -6.06 -26.35 -3.41
N ARG A 15 -6.13 -27.14 -4.49
CA ARG A 15 -5.25 -26.95 -5.66
C ARG A 15 -5.47 -25.60 -6.33
N SER A 16 -6.71 -25.13 -6.41
CA SER A 16 -7.05 -23.81 -6.95
C SER A 16 -6.53 -22.68 -6.05
N GLU A 17 -6.67 -22.83 -4.73
CA GLU A 17 -6.13 -21.88 -3.73
C GLU A 17 -4.60 -21.77 -3.82
N GLU A 18 -3.91 -22.90 -3.93
CA GLU A 18 -2.45 -22.97 -4.10
C GLU A 18 -1.98 -22.35 -5.43
N GLN A 19 -2.72 -22.58 -6.51
CA GLN A 19 -2.43 -21.98 -7.81
C GLN A 19 -2.57 -20.46 -7.77
N GLU A 20 -3.65 -19.94 -7.19
CA GLU A 20 -3.85 -18.49 -7.00
C GLU A 20 -2.73 -17.89 -6.13
N LYS A 21 -2.37 -18.55 -5.02
CA LYS A 21 -1.25 -18.14 -4.18
C LYS A 21 0.06 -18.04 -4.95
N SER A 22 0.35 -19.01 -5.81
CA SER A 22 1.54 -19.00 -6.67
C SER A 22 1.52 -17.84 -7.66
N THR A 23 0.37 -17.58 -8.29
CA THR A 23 0.18 -16.42 -9.19
C THR A 23 0.39 -15.09 -8.45
N LEU A 24 -0.18 -14.92 -7.27
CA LEU A 24 0.03 -13.73 -6.43
C LEU A 24 1.51 -13.50 -6.14
N MET A 25 2.24 -14.55 -5.76
CA MET A 25 3.68 -14.45 -5.48
C MET A 25 4.48 -14.09 -6.73
N ALA A 26 4.14 -14.66 -7.89
CA ALA A 26 4.81 -14.34 -9.15
C ALA A 26 4.61 -12.87 -9.56
N GLU A 27 3.38 -12.37 -9.49
CA GLU A 27 3.07 -10.97 -9.80
C GLU A 27 3.69 -10.00 -8.78
N TYR A 28 3.70 -10.36 -7.50
CA TYR A 28 4.39 -9.59 -6.46
C TYR A 28 5.90 -9.46 -6.75
N ASN A 29 6.57 -10.59 -7.06
CA ASN A 29 7.99 -10.60 -7.38
C ASN A 29 8.31 -9.86 -8.69
N LYS A 30 7.38 -9.86 -9.64
CA LYS A 30 7.50 -9.04 -10.86
C LYS A 30 7.41 -7.56 -10.51
N ALA A 31 6.40 -7.14 -9.75
CA ALA A 31 6.21 -5.76 -9.32
C ALA A 31 7.39 -5.24 -8.48
N LEU A 32 7.99 -6.06 -7.61
CA LEU A 32 9.18 -5.67 -6.85
C LEU A 32 10.39 -5.37 -7.75
N ARG A 33 10.54 -6.11 -8.85
CA ARG A 33 11.67 -5.93 -9.79
C ARG A 33 11.48 -4.74 -10.70
N THR A 34 10.26 -4.50 -11.18
CA THR A 34 9.98 -3.45 -12.16
C THR A 34 9.48 -2.15 -11.54
N LEU A 35 9.05 -2.17 -10.28
CA LEU A 35 8.27 -1.12 -9.62
C LEU A 35 6.96 -0.76 -10.34
N ASP A 36 6.53 -1.57 -11.30
CA ASP A 36 5.20 -1.49 -11.89
C ASP A 36 4.21 -2.29 -11.02
N VAL A 37 3.62 -1.60 -10.06
CA VAL A 37 2.65 -2.18 -9.11
C VAL A 37 1.25 -2.35 -9.70
N GLY A 38 0.96 -1.70 -10.83
CA GLY A 38 -0.38 -1.64 -11.40
C GLY A 38 -1.02 -3.00 -11.68
N PRO A 39 -0.32 -3.96 -12.31
CA PRO A 39 -0.85 -5.31 -12.56
C PRO A 39 -1.23 -6.05 -11.27
N PHE A 40 -0.38 -5.98 -10.24
CA PHE A 40 -0.64 -6.64 -8.96
C PHE A 40 -1.86 -6.02 -8.24
N LEU A 41 -1.95 -4.68 -8.19
CA LEU A 41 -3.06 -3.99 -7.51
C LEU A 41 -4.42 -4.22 -8.17
N LYS A 42 -4.46 -4.54 -9.46
CA LYS A 42 -5.69 -4.89 -10.20
C LYS A 42 -6.10 -6.35 -10.00
N TYR A 43 -5.28 -7.17 -9.37
CA TYR A 43 -5.56 -8.58 -9.20
C TYR A 43 -6.78 -8.79 -8.29
N ARG A 44 -7.81 -9.47 -8.81
CA ARG A 44 -8.99 -9.84 -8.03
C ARG A 44 -8.78 -11.21 -7.42
N VAL A 45 -8.48 -11.25 -6.12
CA VAL A 45 -8.42 -12.48 -5.33
C VAL A 45 -9.80 -13.13 -5.32
N LYS A 46 -9.83 -14.42 -5.63
CA LYS A 46 -11.05 -15.26 -5.69
C LYS A 46 -11.24 -16.07 -4.41
N HIS A 47 -10.16 -16.49 -3.77
CA HIS A 47 -10.23 -17.34 -2.58
C HIS A 47 -9.90 -16.56 -1.31
N ASP A 48 -10.79 -16.64 -0.31
CA ASP A 48 -10.66 -15.86 0.93
C ASP A 48 -9.36 -16.14 1.69
N VAL A 49 -8.87 -17.38 1.61
CA VAL A 49 -7.60 -17.81 2.22
C VAL A 49 -6.39 -16.99 1.74
N ASN A 50 -6.46 -16.42 0.52
CA ASN A 50 -5.40 -15.65 -0.10
C ASN A 50 -5.55 -14.13 0.11
N LEU A 51 -6.68 -13.66 0.66
CA LEU A 51 -6.92 -12.22 0.88
C LEU A 51 -5.89 -11.61 1.83
N GLY A 52 -5.53 -12.32 2.91
CA GLY A 52 -4.54 -11.85 3.87
C GLY A 52 -3.16 -11.66 3.24
N LEU A 53 -2.75 -12.61 2.40
CA LEU A 53 -1.49 -12.54 1.64
C LEU A 53 -1.51 -11.34 0.69
N HIS A 54 -2.57 -11.19 -0.11
CA HIS A 54 -2.69 -10.10 -1.06
C HIS A 54 -2.64 -8.73 -0.36
N ARG A 55 -3.40 -8.54 0.73
CA ARG A 55 -3.40 -7.29 1.51
C ARG A 55 -2.00 -6.93 2.04
N LYS A 56 -1.28 -7.92 2.58
CA LYS A 56 0.08 -7.71 3.10
C LYS A 56 1.06 -7.33 1.97
N ALA A 57 1.00 -8.04 0.85
CA ALA A 57 1.80 -7.76 -0.34
C ALA A 57 1.50 -6.38 -0.93
N THR A 58 0.22 -5.98 -1.03
CA THR A 58 -0.19 -4.64 -1.44
C THR A 58 0.45 -3.57 -0.56
N GLY A 59 0.37 -3.71 0.77
CA GLY A 59 0.98 -2.75 1.70
C GLY A 59 2.47 -2.54 1.42
N TYR A 60 3.24 -3.63 1.29
CA TYR A 60 4.68 -3.53 1.00
C TYR A 60 4.98 -2.95 -0.38
N LEU A 61 4.21 -3.29 -1.40
CA LEU A 61 4.42 -2.74 -2.75
C LEU A 61 4.15 -1.25 -2.78
N ILE A 62 3.06 -0.80 -2.17
CA ILE A 62 2.70 0.61 -2.09
C ILE A 62 3.74 1.40 -1.30
N SER A 63 4.17 0.87 -0.16
CA SER A 63 5.25 1.48 0.63
C SER A 63 6.53 1.63 -0.19
N ASN A 64 7.02 0.55 -0.82
CA ASN A 64 8.18 0.60 -1.69
C ASN A 64 8.01 1.57 -2.87
N TYR A 65 6.84 1.61 -3.49
CA TYR A 65 6.53 2.50 -4.59
C TYR A 65 6.66 3.97 -4.17
N THR A 66 6.03 4.35 -3.06
CA THR A 66 6.06 5.73 -2.54
C THR A 66 7.44 6.20 -2.08
N ILE A 67 8.30 5.28 -1.66
CA ILE A 67 9.69 5.58 -1.28
C ILE A 67 10.58 5.72 -2.52
N LYS A 68 10.43 4.84 -3.51
CA LYS A 68 11.40 4.71 -4.62
C LYS A 68 11.08 5.57 -5.84
N LYS A 69 9.82 5.90 -6.08
CA LYS A 69 9.43 6.75 -7.21
C LYS A 69 9.58 8.24 -6.88
N THR A 70 9.67 9.09 -7.89
CA THR A 70 9.71 10.55 -7.66
C THR A 70 8.38 11.02 -7.08
N LEU A 71 8.38 12.15 -6.38
CA LEU A 71 7.17 12.67 -5.74
C LEU A 71 6.12 13.01 -6.80
N GLU A 72 6.54 13.55 -7.95
CA GLU A 72 5.65 13.88 -9.07
C GLU A 72 4.97 12.63 -9.64
N GLU A 73 5.70 11.51 -9.77
CA GLU A 73 5.14 10.25 -10.25
C GLU A 73 4.14 9.69 -9.23
N VAL A 74 4.47 9.76 -7.94
CA VAL A 74 3.58 9.33 -6.85
C VAL A 74 2.29 10.16 -6.86
N GLU A 75 2.40 11.49 -6.93
CA GLU A 75 1.27 12.41 -6.98
C GLU A 75 0.36 12.17 -8.19
N SER A 76 0.95 11.89 -9.35
CA SER A 76 0.22 11.58 -10.58
C SER A 76 -0.56 10.26 -10.51
N ASN A 77 -0.22 9.36 -9.57
CA ASN A 77 -0.84 8.04 -9.44
C ASN A 77 -1.65 7.85 -8.15
N VAL A 78 -1.92 8.93 -7.39
CA VAL A 78 -2.63 8.88 -6.09
C VAL A 78 -3.98 8.16 -6.19
N GLU A 79 -4.82 8.56 -7.13
CA GLU A 79 -6.15 7.97 -7.30
C GLU A 79 -6.07 6.56 -7.89
N ARG A 80 -5.22 6.40 -8.92
CA ARG A 80 -5.07 5.14 -9.66
C ARG A 80 -4.68 3.98 -8.75
N TYR A 81 -3.78 4.22 -7.80
CA TYR A 81 -3.30 3.21 -6.85
C TYR A 81 -3.90 3.36 -5.45
N ARG A 82 -4.90 4.24 -5.29
CA ARG A 82 -5.55 4.53 -4.00
C ARG A 82 -4.54 4.76 -2.87
N LEU A 83 -3.51 5.54 -3.16
CA LEU A 83 -2.36 5.74 -2.27
C LEU A 83 -2.75 6.28 -0.89
N LEU A 84 -3.85 7.02 -0.80
CA LEU A 84 -4.36 7.56 0.46
C LEU A 84 -4.96 6.47 1.37
N ASP A 85 -5.32 5.30 0.84
CA ASP A 85 -5.84 4.15 1.59
C ASP A 85 -4.77 3.41 2.40
N HIS A 86 -3.51 3.75 2.17
CA HIS A 86 -2.37 3.09 2.78
C HIS A 86 -1.63 4.05 3.71
N ARG A 87 -1.62 3.71 5.00
CA ARG A 87 -0.93 4.49 6.06
C ARG A 87 0.50 4.87 5.68
N GLU A 88 1.32 3.89 5.30
CA GLU A 88 2.74 4.12 4.99
C GLU A 88 2.90 5.05 3.78
N SER A 89 2.01 4.94 2.80
CA SER A 89 2.01 5.85 1.65
C SER A 89 1.69 7.29 2.06
N LEU A 90 0.66 7.51 2.89
CA LEU A 90 0.34 8.84 3.42
C LEU A 90 1.53 9.46 4.16
N PHE A 91 2.18 8.69 5.04
CA PHE A 91 3.31 9.17 5.84
C PHE A 91 4.55 9.44 4.97
N ASN A 92 4.86 8.56 4.02
CA ASN A 92 5.93 8.79 3.05
C ASN A 92 5.65 10.06 2.23
N MET A 93 4.45 10.22 1.70
CA MET A 93 4.08 11.41 0.92
C MET A 93 4.16 12.68 1.78
N ALA A 94 3.69 12.65 3.02
CA ALA A 94 3.76 13.80 3.93
C ALA A 94 5.21 14.18 4.21
N ARG A 95 6.05 13.20 4.61
CA ARG A 95 7.48 13.40 4.87
C ARG A 95 8.17 14.04 3.68
N ARG A 96 7.95 13.50 2.48
CA ARG A 96 8.57 14.00 1.25
C ARG A 96 8.08 15.39 0.87
N ASN A 97 6.81 15.71 1.12
CA ASN A 97 6.30 17.07 0.96
C ASN A 97 6.99 18.06 1.91
N ILE A 98 7.34 17.64 3.14
CA ILE A 98 8.08 18.47 4.09
C ILE A 98 9.54 18.64 3.63
N THR A 99 10.24 17.53 3.41
CA THR A 99 11.70 17.53 3.26
C THR A 99 12.19 17.80 1.84
N GLU A 100 11.50 17.28 0.82
CA GLU A 100 11.92 17.39 -0.59
C GLU A 100 11.29 18.61 -1.27
N ALA A 101 9.96 18.77 -1.14
CA ALA A 101 9.22 19.80 -1.87
C ALA A 101 8.97 21.10 -1.08
N ARG A 102 9.21 21.10 0.24
CA ARG A 102 8.86 22.20 1.16
C ARG A 102 7.40 22.67 1.02
N ASN A 103 6.49 21.75 0.69
CA ASN A 103 5.07 22.00 0.53
C ASN A 103 4.32 21.65 1.82
N PHE A 104 4.45 22.53 2.81
CA PHE A 104 3.90 22.37 4.16
C PHE A 104 2.36 22.30 4.18
N VAL A 105 1.68 23.03 3.29
CA VAL A 105 0.21 22.99 3.18
C VAL A 105 -0.26 21.60 2.74
N ARG A 106 0.40 21.01 1.73
CA ARG A 106 0.05 19.66 1.29
C ARG A 106 0.41 18.62 2.33
N ALA A 107 1.57 18.74 2.98
CA ALA A 107 1.93 17.86 4.10
C ALA A 107 0.86 17.87 5.20
N ARG A 108 0.40 19.06 5.64
CA ARG A 108 -0.69 19.18 6.63
C ARG A 108 -1.96 18.46 6.17
N LYS A 109 -2.36 18.64 4.90
CA LYS A 109 -3.56 17.98 4.35
C LYS A 109 -3.42 16.45 4.39
N LEU A 110 -2.25 15.91 4.07
CA LEU A 110 -1.99 14.46 4.14
C LEU A 110 -2.08 13.93 5.57
N LEU A 111 -1.54 14.67 6.55
CA LEU A 111 -1.63 14.30 7.97
C LEU A 111 -3.07 14.39 8.51
N ASN A 112 -3.85 15.38 8.06
CA ASN A 112 -5.29 15.44 8.39
C ASN A 112 -6.06 14.24 7.83
N ILE A 113 -5.80 13.83 6.59
CA ILE A 113 -6.39 12.61 6.00
C ILE A 113 -6.00 11.37 6.82
N ALA A 114 -4.77 11.29 7.31
CA ALA A 114 -4.34 10.19 8.17
C ALA A 114 -5.14 10.14 9.49
N ARG A 115 -5.43 11.30 10.11
CA ARG A 115 -6.30 11.38 11.30
C ARG A 115 -7.72 10.94 11.02
N GLU A 116 -8.33 11.40 9.93
CA GLU A 116 -9.70 11.02 9.54
C GLU A 116 -9.85 9.51 9.34
N ARG A 117 -8.77 8.83 8.93
CA ARG A 117 -8.70 7.37 8.74
C ARG A 117 -8.32 6.60 10.01
N GLY A 118 -8.09 7.28 11.12
CA GLY A 118 -7.72 6.67 12.39
C GLY A 118 -6.26 6.19 12.46
N PHE A 119 -5.35 6.75 11.66
CA PHE A 119 -3.94 6.37 11.65
C PHE A 119 -3.14 7.07 12.77
N PHE A 120 -3.53 6.86 14.02
CA PHE A 120 -2.87 7.43 15.20
C PHE A 120 -1.63 6.62 15.61
N TYR A 121 -0.54 6.80 14.88
CA TYR A 121 0.75 6.15 15.14
C TYR A 121 1.81 7.19 15.52
N ASN A 122 2.90 6.77 16.17
CA ASN A 122 4.01 7.67 16.54
C ASN A 122 4.49 8.51 15.35
N GLU A 123 4.59 7.90 14.17
CA GLU A 123 5.00 8.57 12.94
C GLU A 123 4.08 9.74 12.53
N LEU A 124 2.78 9.69 12.85
CA LEU A 124 1.89 10.84 12.64
C LEU A 124 2.37 12.04 13.45
N TYR A 125 2.61 11.82 14.75
CA TYR A 125 3.01 12.88 15.67
C TYR A 125 4.42 13.40 15.38
N GLU A 126 5.35 12.53 15.02
CA GLU A 126 6.70 12.91 14.57
C GLU A 126 6.65 13.80 13.32
N LEU A 127 5.77 13.50 12.37
CA LEU A 127 5.59 14.32 11.16
C LEU A 127 4.87 15.63 11.43
N GLU A 128 3.95 15.66 12.39
CA GLU A 128 3.29 16.90 12.84
C GLU A 128 4.29 17.83 13.52
N GLU A 129 5.12 17.31 14.44
CA GLU A 129 6.18 18.06 15.11
C GLU A 129 7.22 18.58 14.10
N LEU A 130 7.66 17.73 13.16
CA LEU A 130 8.57 18.14 12.09
C LEU A 130 7.96 19.27 11.24
N LEU A 131 6.67 19.17 10.91
CA LEU A 131 5.98 20.18 10.12
C LEU A 131 5.85 21.50 10.89
N ASP A 132 5.59 21.46 12.19
CA ASP A 132 5.49 22.66 13.04
C ASP A 132 6.84 23.36 13.25
N HIS A 133 7.95 22.60 13.28
CA HIS A 133 9.30 23.17 13.38
C HIS A 133 9.83 23.78 12.07
N GLU A 134 9.55 23.13 10.94
CA GLU A 134 10.02 23.61 9.62
C GLU A 134 9.13 24.74 9.07
N TRP A 135 7.86 24.78 9.48
CA TRP A 135 6.94 25.83 9.06
C TRP A 135 7.07 27.07 9.94
N CYS A 136 8.00 27.96 9.59
CA CYS A 136 7.99 29.35 10.04
C CYS A 136 7.08 30.16 9.12
N PRO A 137 5.84 30.53 9.50
CA PRO A 137 5.15 31.61 8.81
C PRO A 137 5.99 32.88 9.00
N GLU A 138 6.60 33.40 7.92
CA GLU A 138 7.11 34.77 7.92
C GLU A 138 5.90 35.68 8.20
N THR A 139 5.86 36.25 9.41
CA THR A 139 5.01 37.40 9.75
C THR A 139 5.52 38.66 9.10
#